data_AF-A0A642HNC9-F1
#
_entry.id   AF-A0A642HNC9-F1
#
_cell.length_a   1.000
_cell.length_b   1.000
_cell.length_c   1.000
_cell.angle_alpha   90.00
_cell.angle_beta   90.00
_cell.angle_gamma   90.00
#
_symmetry.space_group_name_H-M   'P 1'
#
loop_
_entity.id
_entity.type
_entity.pdbx_description
1 polymer ?
#
loop_
_entity_poly.entity_id
_entity_poly.type
_entity_poly.pdbx_seq_one_letter_code
_entity_poly.pdbx_strand_id
1 'polypeptide(L)'
;MNKEIETLLSEQLSSWETAQNNYAALKRVRIKDVKVNGCLYRIQFNPARIVSSAAKVDSKSIQERKCFLCPANLPPMQKGIPFGEHYQILVNPFPIFPKHLTVPELQHVEQRILHRFSDMLDLATYAEDYIIFYNGPQCGASAPDHLHFQAGNKGFLPIEQEWKEKRGEKVITCKDATLWALNDYPRATLLIEAGSKETAIMLFNTVYQAMPSTSGEDEPMMNVLVWKEQKNWIVCIFPRNKHRPSCYTAEGDTNILISPASVDMGGVFITPQEKDFEKITANDIADILGEVCLRPAAFRILIERIKQQL
;
A
#
# COMPACT_ATOMS: atom_id res chain seq x y z
N MET A 1 -0.69 -20.75 -9.03
CA MET A 1 -0.38 -19.32 -8.94
C MET A 1 1.01 -18.98 -8.35
N ASN A 2 1.36 -19.24 -7.07
CA ASN A 2 2.72 -18.88 -6.56
C ASN A 2 3.86 -19.34 -7.47
N LYS A 3 3.86 -20.61 -7.90
CA LYS A 3 4.86 -21.15 -8.84
C LYS A 3 4.87 -20.42 -10.19
N GLU A 4 3.72 -20.02 -10.71
CA GLU A 4 3.62 -19.26 -11.98
C GLU A 4 4.19 -17.86 -11.81
N ILE A 5 3.90 -17.18 -10.69
CA ILE A 5 4.47 -15.89 -10.35
C ILE A 5 6.00 -15.99 -10.25
N GLU A 6 6.54 -17.02 -9.60
CA GLU A 6 7.99 -17.25 -9.52
C GLU A 6 8.62 -17.47 -10.90
N THR A 7 7.96 -18.24 -11.77
CA THR A 7 8.41 -18.42 -13.16
C THR A 7 8.41 -17.09 -13.91
N LEU A 8 7.33 -16.32 -13.81
CA LEU A 8 7.24 -14.99 -14.44
C LEU A 8 8.36 -14.07 -13.94
N LEU A 9 8.59 -14.01 -12.62
CA LEU A 9 9.69 -13.24 -12.03
C LEU A 9 11.03 -13.69 -12.59
N SER A 10 11.33 -14.99 -12.58
CA SER A 10 12.59 -15.52 -13.10
C SER A 10 12.80 -15.15 -14.56
N GLU A 11 11.79 -15.38 -15.41
CA GLU A 11 11.86 -15.06 -16.84
C GLU A 11 12.04 -13.57 -17.10
N GLN A 12 11.29 -12.71 -16.41
CA GLN A 12 11.38 -11.26 -16.59
C GLN A 12 12.74 -10.73 -16.10
N LEU A 13 13.28 -11.25 -15.00
CA LEU A 13 14.61 -10.86 -14.50
C LEU A 13 15.76 -11.38 -15.37
N SER A 14 15.54 -12.42 -16.18
CA SER A 14 16.53 -12.92 -17.13
C SER A 14 16.45 -12.27 -18.51
N SER A 15 15.27 -11.82 -18.94
CA SER A 15 15.02 -11.37 -20.32
C SER A 15 14.67 -9.89 -20.47
N TRP A 16 14.38 -9.17 -19.37
CA TRP A 16 14.05 -7.75 -19.38
C TRP A 16 15.11 -6.94 -18.62
N GLU A 17 16.02 -6.31 -19.36
CA GLU A 17 17.18 -5.58 -18.84
C GLU A 17 16.82 -4.52 -17.79
N THR A 18 15.75 -3.73 -18.01
CA THR A 18 15.30 -2.72 -17.04
C THR A 18 14.97 -3.34 -15.68
N ALA A 19 14.20 -4.43 -15.67
CA ALA A 19 13.86 -5.13 -14.43
C ALA A 19 15.11 -5.75 -13.80
N GLN A 20 15.94 -6.43 -14.59
CA GLN A 20 17.20 -7.02 -14.12
C GLN A 20 18.09 -6.00 -13.38
N ASN A 21 18.34 -4.86 -14.02
CA ASN A 21 19.20 -3.80 -13.47
C ASN A 21 18.64 -3.22 -12.17
N ASN A 22 17.34 -2.95 -12.12
CA ASN A 22 16.70 -2.37 -10.94
C ASN A 22 16.61 -3.37 -9.77
N TYR A 23 16.40 -4.67 -10.03
CA TYR A 23 16.48 -5.71 -9.01
C TYR A 23 17.93 -5.94 -8.52
N ALA A 24 18.92 -5.82 -9.40
CA ALA A 24 20.33 -5.84 -8.99
C ALA A 24 20.71 -4.62 -8.13
N ALA A 25 20.15 -3.44 -8.45
CA ALA A 25 20.30 -2.24 -7.62
C ALA A 25 19.63 -2.41 -6.25
N LEU A 26 18.44 -3.04 -6.20
CA LEU A 26 17.72 -3.30 -4.95
C LEU A 26 18.57 -4.10 -3.93
N LYS A 27 19.41 -5.04 -4.38
CA LYS A 27 20.30 -5.80 -3.49
C LYS A 27 21.36 -4.96 -2.78
N ARG A 28 21.58 -3.73 -3.23
CA ARG A 28 22.61 -2.80 -2.72
C ARG A 28 22.02 -1.64 -1.90
N VAL A 29 20.71 -1.66 -1.64
CA VAL A 29 20.07 -0.61 -0.83
C VAL A 29 20.60 -0.62 0.60
N ARG A 30 20.74 0.56 1.18
CA ARG A 30 21.04 0.69 2.61
C ARG A 30 19.73 0.69 3.39
N ILE A 31 19.77 0.11 4.58
CA ILE A 31 18.63 0.08 5.50
C ILE A 31 19.07 0.59 6.87
N LYS A 32 18.17 1.30 7.55
CA LYS A 32 18.28 1.59 8.98
C LYS A 32 16.90 1.46 9.60
N ASP A 33 16.86 1.06 10.86
CA ASP A 33 15.62 0.84 11.60
C ASP A 33 15.49 1.88 12.72
N VAL A 34 14.28 2.37 12.92
CA VAL A 34 13.92 3.26 14.04
C VAL A 34 12.64 2.76 14.70
N LYS A 35 12.37 3.21 15.92
CA LYS A 35 11.13 2.92 16.63
C LYS A 35 10.35 4.21 16.86
N VAL A 36 9.06 4.19 16.51
CA VAL A 36 8.11 5.26 16.82
C VAL A 36 7.03 4.66 17.70
N ASN A 37 6.93 5.13 18.95
CA ASN A 37 5.98 4.63 19.95
C ASN A 37 5.97 3.09 20.07
N GLY A 38 7.17 2.50 20.00
CA GLY A 38 7.35 1.05 20.09
C GLY A 38 6.92 0.24 18.86
N CYS A 39 6.62 0.88 17.72
CA CYS A 39 6.45 0.22 16.42
C CYS A 39 7.73 0.37 15.59
N LEU A 40 8.17 -0.69 14.94
CA LEU A 40 9.36 -0.70 14.09
C LEU A 40 9.05 -0.06 12.73
N TYR A 41 9.90 0.88 12.34
CA TYR A 41 9.93 1.44 11.00
C TYR A 41 11.30 1.23 10.39
N ARG A 42 11.33 0.66 9.19
CA ARG A 42 12.53 0.49 8.37
C ARG A 42 12.60 1.60 7.36
N ILE A 43 13.74 2.28 7.29
CA ILE A 43 14.04 3.24 6.24
C ILE A 43 14.95 2.55 5.22
N GLN A 44 14.55 2.53 3.96
CA GLN A 44 15.31 2.00 2.84
C GLN A 44 15.81 3.16 1.97
N PHE A 45 17.11 3.24 1.73
CA PHE A 45 17.67 4.11 0.70
C PHE A 45 17.71 3.39 -0.64
N ASN A 46 16.85 3.80 -1.57
CA ASN A 46 16.73 3.21 -2.89
C ASN A 46 16.72 4.29 -3.99
N PRO A 47 17.89 4.66 -4.54
CA PRO A 47 17.99 5.74 -5.53
C PRO A 47 17.28 5.42 -6.85
N ALA A 48 17.07 4.14 -7.18
CA ALA A 48 16.33 3.75 -8.38
C ALA A 48 14.84 4.14 -8.34
N ARG A 49 14.34 4.60 -7.18
CA ARG A 49 12.96 5.03 -6.99
C ARG A 49 12.72 6.54 -7.21
N ILE A 50 13.76 7.31 -7.56
CA ILE A 50 13.63 8.77 -7.70
C ILE A 50 12.53 9.18 -8.69
N VAL A 51 12.42 8.51 -9.84
CA VAL A 51 11.40 8.81 -10.86
C VAL A 51 10.00 8.57 -10.31
N SER A 52 9.78 7.44 -9.62
CA SER A 52 8.46 7.11 -9.05
C SER A 52 8.09 8.02 -7.87
N SER A 53 9.05 8.38 -7.02
CA SER A 53 8.80 9.22 -5.84
C SER A 53 8.60 10.71 -6.20
N ALA A 54 9.24 11.18 -7.26
CA ALA A 54 9.11 12.54 -7.77
C ALA A 54 7.99 12.69 -8.83
N ALA A 55 7.29 11.62 -9.17
CA ALA A 55 6.27 11.63 -10.21
C ALA A 55 5.16 12.63 -9.88
N LYS A 56 4.83 13.48 -10.86
CA LYS A 56 3.66 14.35 -10.82
C LYS A 56 2.42 13.53 -11.13
N VAL A 57 1.42 13.66 -10.29
CA VAL A 57 0.12 12.96 -10.38
C VAL A 57 -1.04 13.94 -10.41
N ASP A 58 -0.76 15.21 -10.75
CA ASP A 58 -1.82 16.17 -11.03
C ASP A 58 -2.52 15.84 -12.36
N SER A 59 -3.78 16.25 -12.49
CA SER A 59 -4.64 15.91 -13.63
C SER A 59 -4.02 16.27 -14.98
N LYS A 60 -3.27 17.39 -15.06
CA LYS A 60 -2.61 17.81 -16.31
C LYS A 60 -1.49 16.84 -16.67
N SER A 61 -0.58 16.54 -15.73
CA SER A 61 0.50 15.58 -15.96
C SER A 61 -0.01 14.17 -16.32
N ILE A 62 -1.16 13.76 -15.77
CA ILE A 62 -1.80 12.46 -16.08
C ILE A 62 -2.36 12.45 -17.49
N GLN A 63 -3.08 13.49 -17.91
CA GLN A 63 -3.67 13.57 -19.25
C GLN A 63 -2.61 13.62 -20.36
N GLU A 64 -1.43 14.19 -20.08
CA GLU A 64 -0.34 14.33 -21.04
C GLU A 64 0.49 13.05 -21.21
N ARG A 65 0.41 12.09 -20.28
CA ARG A 65 1.16 10.82 -20.37
C ARG A 65 0.29 9.67 -20.88
N LYS A 66 0.90 8.75 -21.62
CA LYS A 66 0.28 7.43 -21.85
C LYS A 66 0.29 6.65 -20.54
N CYS A 67 -0.87 6.10 -20.13
CA CYS A 67 -0.94 5.28 -18.93
C CYS A 67 -0.09 4.02 -19.11
N PHE A 68 0.93 3.87 -18.27
CA PHE A 68 1.92 2.79 -18.31
C PHE A 68 1.39 1.45 -17.78
N LEU A 69 0.12 1.39 -17.37
CA LEU A 69 -0.56 0.18 -16.92
C LEU A 69 -1.51 -0.39 -17.97
N CYS A 70 -1.89 0.40 -19.00
CA CYS A 70 -2.71 -0.11 -20.09
C CYS A 70 -1.94 -1.15 -20.92
N PRO A 71 -2.56 -2.27 -21.30
CA PRO A 71 -1.92 -3.31 -22.12
C PRO A 71 -1.21 -2.77 -23.37
N ALA A 72 -1.83 -1.80 -24.06
CA ALA A 72 -1.29 -1.20 -25.29
C ALA A 72 -0.03 -0.33 -25.08
N ASN A 73 0.27 0.05 -23.83
CA ASN A 73 1.38 0.93 -23.47
C ASN A 73 2.45 0.21 -22.65
N LEU A 74 2.27 -1.09 -22.35
CA LEU A 74 3.27 -1.87 -21.64
C LEU A 74 4.56 -1.98 -22.50
N PRO A 75 5.74 -1.99 -21.88
CA PRO A 75 6.97 -2.37 -22.57
C PRO A 75 6.79 -3.72 -23.28
N PRO A 76 7.20 -3.87 -24.56
CA PRO A 76 6.98 -5.11 -25.31
C PRO A 76 7.56 -6.37 -24.66
N MET A 77 8.61 -6.21 -23.84
CA MET A 77 9.25 -7.31 -23.11
C MET A 77 8.51 -7.71 -21.83
N GLN A 78 7.63 -6.83 -21.32
CA GLN A 78 6.90 -7.07 -20.09
C GLN A 78 5.79 -8.10 -20.32
N LYS A 79 5.95 -9.28 -19.72
CA LYS A 79 4.95 -10.34 -19.77
C LYS A 79 4.01 -10.25 -18.55
N GLY A 80 2.82 -10.80 -18.71
CA GLY A 80 1.83 -10.91 -17.64
C GLY A 80 1.15 -12.27 -17.57
N ILE A 81 0.65 -12.61 -16.38
CA ILE A 81 -0.21 -13.77 -16.15
C ILE A 81 -1.65 -13.26 -15.93
N PRO A 82 -2.66 -13.77 -16.64
CA PRO A 82 -4.06 -13.39 -16.38
C PRO A 82 -4.47 -13.69 -14.94
N PHE A 83 -5.24 -12.78 -14.34
CA PHE A 83 -5.82 -12.97 -13.01
C PHE A 83 -7.28 -12.53 -12.99
N GLY A 84 -8.17 -13.44 -12.60
CA GLY A 84 -9.61 -13.23 -12.78
C GLY A 84 -9.95 -13.04 -14.27
N GLU A 85 -11.03 -12.30 -14.54
CA GLU A 85 -11.45 -11.97 -15.92
C GLU A 85 -10.86 -10.64 -16.41
N HIS A 86 -10.37 -9.82 -15.48
CA HIS A 86 -10.18 -8.40 -15.71
C HIS A 86 -8.84 -7.85 -15.18
N TYR A 87 -7.92 -8.70 -14.72
CA TYR A 87 -6.57 -8.28 -14.35
C TYR A 87 -5.47 -9.09 -15.03
N GLN A 88 -4.26 -8.57 -14.93
CA GLN A 88 -3.03 -9.31 -15.21
C GLN A 88 -2.01 -9.05 -14.11
N ILE A 89 -1.23 -10.07 -13.74
CA ILE A 89 -0.12 -9.96 -12.80
C ILE A 89 1.15 -9.68 -13.59
N LEU A 90 1.81 -8.57 -13.28
CA LEU A 90 3.04 -8.10 -13.91
C LEU A 90 4.17 -8.01 -12.89
N VAL A 91 5.41 -8.22 -13.33
CA VAL A 91 6.59 -7.86 -12.53
C VAL A 91 6.71 -6.33 -12.49
N ASN A 92 6.88 -5.76 -11.29
CA ASN A 92 7.13 -4.33 -11.16
C ASN A 92 8.60 -4.03 -11.47
N PRO A 93 8.92 -3.29 -12.56
CA PRO A 93 10.30 -3.03 -12.94
C PRO A 93 11.07 -2.10 -11.99
N PHE A 94 10.39 -1.43 -11.06
CA PHE A 94 11.01 -0.51 -10.09
C PHE A 94 10.77 -1.03 -8.66
N PRO A 95 11.40 -2.16 -8.29
CA PRO A 95 11.07 -2.90 -7.08
C PRO A 95 11.52 -2.16 -5.81
N ILE A 96 10.76 -2.41 -4.74
CA ILE A 96 11.12 -2.10 -3.35
C ILE A 96 11.09 -3.36 -2.48
N PHE A 97 10.41 -4.40 -2.95
CA PHE A 97 10.40 -5.76 -2.42
C PHE A 97 11.33 -6.65 -3.26
N PRO A 98 11.99 -7.66 -2.66
CA PRO A 98 12.67 -8.72 -3.40
C PRO A 98 11.80 -9.42 -4.44
N LYS A 99 10.48 -9.50 -4.21
CA LYS A 99 9.49 -9.91 -5.21
C LYS A 99 8.37 -8.88 -5.23
N HIS A 100 8.33 -8.04 -6.26
CA HIS A 100 7.37 -6.95 -6.40
C HIS A 100 6.53 -7.13 -7.67
N LEU A 101 5.21 -7.13 -7.51
CA LEU A 101 4.25 -7.25 -8.59
C LEU A 101 3.38 -6.00 -8.69
N THR A 102 2.89 -5.73 -9.89
CA THR A 102 1.80 -4.79 -10.16
C THR A 102 0.69 -5.58 -10.84
N VAL A 103 -0.55 -5.40 -10.37
CA VAL A 103 -1.71 -6.14 -10.86
C VAL A 103 -2.76 -5.15 -11.36
N PRO A 104 -2.56 -4.57 -12.56
CA PRO A 104 -3.50 -3.61 -13.12
C PRO A 104 -4.73 -4.29 -13.69
N GLU A 105 -5.83 -3.56 -13.65
CA GLU A 105 -7.04 -3.83 -14.42
C GLU A 105 -6.71 -3.79 -15.93
N LEU A 106 -7.34 -4.63 -16.73
CA LEU A 106 -7.11 -4.65 -18.17
C LEU A 106 -7.71 -3.43 -18.86
N GLN A 107 -8.85 -2.96 -18.35
CA GLN A 107 -9.49 -1.72 -18.79
C GLN A 107 -8.91 -0.51 -18.06
N HIS A 108 -8.86 0.63 -18.75
CA HIS A 108 -8.48 1.89 -18.11
C HIS A 108 -9.69 2.43 -17.34
N VAL A 109 -9.78 2.10 -16.06
CA VAL A 109 -10.85 2.56 -15.16
C VAL A 109 -10.25 3.18 -13.89
N GLU A 110 -10.95 4.12 -13.29
CA GLU A 110 -10.47 4.87 -12.12
C GLU A 110 -10.05 3.99 -10.94
N GLN A 111 -9.02 4.41 -10.19
CA GLN A 111 -8.51 3.74 -9.00
C GLN A 111 -9.53 3.82 -7.85
N ARG A 112 -10.45 2.84 -7.75
CA ARG A 112 -11.50 2.79 -6.71
C ARG A 112 -11.68 1.37 -6.16
N ILE A 113 -11.63 1.21 -4.84
CA ILE A 113 -11.56 -0.12 -4.21
C ILE A 113 -12.93 -0.72 -3.85
N LEU A 114 -13.99 0.07 -3.63
CA LEU A 114 -15.24 -0.42 -3.02
C LEU A 114 -15.79 -1.69 -3.68
N HIS A 115 -15.84 -1.72 -5.02
CA HIS A 115 -16.35 -2.86 -5.79
C HIS A 115 -15.26 -3.84 -6.23
N ARG A 116 -14.03 -3.68 -5.73
CA ARG A 116 -12.82 -4.42 -6.11
C ARG A 116 -12.13 -5.07 -4.93
N PHE A 117 -12.56 -4.77 -3.71
CA PHE A 117 -12.01 -5.35 -2.49
C PHE A 117 -12.13 -6.88 -2.47
N SER A 118 -13.24 -7.43 -3.00
CA SER A 118 -13.40 -8.88 -3.19
C SER A 118 -12.26 -9.49 -4.02
N ASP A 119 -11.85 -8.82 -5.09
CA ASP A 119 -10.77 -9.28 -5.98
C ASP A 119 -9.41 -9.22 -5.26
N MET A 120 -9.20 -8.21 -4.39
CA MET A 120 -8.01 -8.10 -3.55
C MET A 120 -7.89 -9.30 -2.58
N LEU A 121 -9.01 -9.76 -2.01
CA LEU A 121 -9.05 -10.95 -1.13
C LEU A 121 -8.77 -12.25 -1.90
N ASP A 122 -9.28 -12.35 -3.14
CA ASP A 122 -8.97 -13.47 -4.03
C ASP A 122 -7.47 -13.48 -4.35
N LEU A 123 -6.92 -12.33 -4.74
CA LEU A 123 -5.50 -12.22 -5.07
C LEU A 123 -4.61 -12.63 -3.89
N ALA A 124 -4.95 -12.24 -2.66
CA ALA A 124 -4.23 -12.66 -1.47
C ALA A 124 -4.34 -14.17 -1.18
N THR A 125 -5.40 -14.82 -1.65
CA THR A 125 -5.60 -16.27 -1.56
C THR A 125 -4.79 -17.01 -2.63
N TYR A 126 -4.67 -16.47 -3.84
CA TYR A 126 -3.91 -17.11 -4.91
C TYR A 126 -2.40 -16.84 -4.81
N ALA A 127 -2.01 -15.64 -4.36
CA ALA A 127 -0.62 -15.23 -4.15
C ALA A 127 -0.23 -15.37 -2.67
N GLU A 128 -0.31 -16.57 -2.10
CA GLU A 128 -0.16 -16.81 -0.66
C GLU A 128 1.20 -16.40 -0.10
N ASP A 129 2.25 -16.27 -0.92
CA ASP A 129 3.58 -15.82 -0.46
C ASP A 129 3.70 -14.29 -0.41
N TYR A 130 2.61 -13.57 -0.70
CA TYR A 130 2.60 -12.13 -0.89
C TYR A 130 1.64 -11.40 0.05
N ILE A 131 1.92 -10.12 0.23
CA ILE A 131 1.00 -9.11 0.75
C ILE A 131 0.52 -8.29 -0.42
N ILE A 132 -0.79 -8.22 -0.56
CA ILE A 132 -1.46 -7.40 -1.56
C ILE A 132 -1.68 -6.02 -0.96
N PHE A 133 -1.43 -4.99 -1.74
CA PHE A 133 -1.59 -3.63 -1.29
C PHE A 133 -2.26 -2.73 -2.32
N TYR A 134 -3.09 -1.83 -1.81
CA TYR A 134 -3.86 -0.86 -2.58
C TYR A 134 -3.61 0.53 -2.00
N ASN A 135 -3.37 1.49 -2.88
CA ASN A 135 -3.27 2.90 -2.54
C ASN A 135 -4.48 3.61 -3.16
N GLY A 136 -5.28 4.33 -2.36
CA GLY A 136 -6.31 5.20 -2.92
C GLY A 136 -5.71 6.30 -3.82
N PRO A 137 -6.51 6.94 -4.71
CA PRO A 137 -6.05 7.92 -5.68
C PRO A 137 -5.14 9.00 -5.08
N GLN A 138 -5.55 9.51 -3.91
CA GLN A 138 -4.83 10.56 -3.17
C GLN A 138 -4.05 9.99 -1.98
N CYS A 139 -3.66 8.72 -2.03
CA CYS A 139 -2.96 8.02 -0.93
C CYS A 139 -1.68 7.31 -1.42
N GLY A 140 -1.00 7.91 -2.40
CA GLY A 140 0.28 7.40 -2.92
C GLY A 140 0.16 6.48 -4.13
N ALA A 141 -0.99 6.47 -4.82
CA ALA A 141 -1.13 5.81 -6.10
C ALA A 141 -0.26 6.49 -7.18
N SER A 142 0.47 5.69 -7.97
CA SER A 142 1.30 6.19 -9.07
C SER A 142 0.52 6.40 -10.37
N ALA A 143 -0.63 5.73 -10.49
CA ALA A 143 -1.62 5.88 -11.55
C ALA A 143 -3.00 5.96 -10.88
N PRO A 144 -3.39 7.14 -10.37
CA PRO A 144 -4.71 7.31 -9.74
C PRO A 144 -5.86 7.19 -10.76
N ASP A 145 -5.54 7.25 -12.04
CA ASP A 145 -6.46 7.13 -13.17
C ASP A 145 -6.66 5.69 -13.65
N HIS A 146 -5.92 4.71 -13.12
CA HIS A 146 -6.01 3.30 -13.55
C HIS A 146 -5.95 2.36 -12.36
N LEU A 147 -7.06 1.66 -12.09
CA LEU A 147 -7.19 0.62 -11.08
C LEU A 147 -6.05 -0.40 -11.14
N HIS A 148 -5.34 -0.53 -10.04
CA HIS A 148 -4.32 -1.56 -9.85
C HIS A 148 -4.14 -1.90 -8.37
N PHE A 149 -3.84 -3.17 -8.14
CA PHE A 149 -3.20 -3.63 -6.91
C PHE A 149 -1.69 -3.72 -7.12
N GLN A 150 -0.97 -3.87 -6.04
CA GLN A 150 0.44 -4.27 -6.06
C GLN A 150 0.64 -5.40 -5.05
N ALA A 151 1.74 -6.12 -5.17
CA ALA A 151 2.06 -7.19 -4.23
C ALA A 151 3.55 -7.25 -3.92
N GLY A 152 3.89 -7.48 -2.66
CA GLY A 152 5.25 -7.68 -2.17
C GLY A 152 5.37 -9.01 -1.43
N ASN A 153 6.53 -9.67 -1.46
CA ASN A 153 6.70 -10.90 -0.67
C ASN A 153 6.48 -10.65 0.82
N LYS A 154 5.87 -11.63 1.52
CA LYS A 154 5.73 -11.65 2.98
C LYS A 154 7.09 -11.63 3.69
N GLY A 155 7.05 -11.26 4.97
CA GLY A 155 8.19 -11.11 5.87
C GLY A 155 8.97 -9.80 5.65
N PHE A 156 8.46 -8.90 4.82
CA PHE A 156 9.14 -7.64 4.49
C PHE A 156 8.62 -6.47 5.32
N LEU A 157 7.30 -6.43 5.60
CA LEU A 157 6.67 -5.31 6.30
C LEU A 157 6.64 -5.58 7.82
N PRO A 158 7.15 -4.67 8.66
CA PRO A 158 7.11 -4.83 10.12
C PRO A 158 5.71 -5.14 10.69
N ILE A 159 4.65 -4.56 10.13
CA ILE A 159 3.28 -4.78 10.61
C ILE A 159 2.85 -6.26 10.60
N GLU A 160 3.42 -7.10 9.72
CA GLU A 160 3.13 -8.54 9.64
C GLU A 160 3.40 -9.25 10.97
N GLN A 161 4.44 -8.80 11.68
CA GLN A 161 4.90 -9.42 12.92
C GLN A 161 4.31 -8.72 14.16
N GLU A 162 4.02 -7.43 14.07
CA GLU A 162 3.63 -6.61 15.22
C GLU A 162 2.12 -6.59 15.48
N TRP A 163 1.27 -6.80 14.47
CA TRP A 163 -0.16 -6.49 14.57
C TRP A 163 -0.88 -7.19 15.73
N LYS A 164 -0.49 -8.42 16.08
CA LYS A 164 -1.09 -9.19 17.18
C LYS A 164 -0.80 -8.56 18.53
N GLU A 165 0.43 -8.14 18.76
CA GLU A 165 0.86 -7.48 19.99
C GLU A 165 0.32 -6.05 20.08
N LYS A 166 0.03 -5.44 18.93
CA LYS A 166 -0.58 -4.11 18.84
C LYS A 166 -2.10 -4.12 18.88
N ARG A 167 -2.78 -5.27 19.05
CA ARG A 167 -4.23 -5.29 19.24
C ARG A 167 -4.62 -4.37 20.40
N GLY A 168 -5.41 -3.36 20.09
CA GLY A 168 -5.99 -2.46 21.07
C GLY A 168 -7.45 -2.79 21.30
N GLU A 169 -8.32 -1.87 20.91
CA GLU A 169 -9.76 -2.00 21.08
C GLU A 169 -10.35 -2.97 20.05
N LYS A 170 -11.15 -3.92 20.53
CA LYS A 170 -12.07 -4.67 19.67
C LYS A 170 -13.25 -3.76 19.32
N VAL A 171 -13.32 -3.31 18.08
CA VAL A 171 -14.34 -2.36 17.63
C VAL A 171 -15.67 -3.09 17.44
N ILE A 172 -15.67 -4.16 16.66
CA ILE A 172 -16.85 -4.99 16.39
C ILE A 172 -16.47 -6.40 15.96
N THR A 173 -17.33 -7.38 16.24
CA THR A 173 -17.23 -8.75 15.74
C THR A 173 -18.49 -9.08 14.94
N CYS A 174 -18.31 -9.61 13.73
CA CYS A 174 -19.38 -10.13 12.90
C CYS A 174 -19.06 -11.57 12.51
N LYS A 175 -19.77 -12.54 13.10
CA LYS A 175 -19.55 -13.98 12.91
C LYS A 175 -18.08 -14.37 13.17
N ASP A 176 -17.36 -14.80 12.12
CA ASP A 176 -15.97 -15.24 12.14
C ASP A 176 -14.96 -14.12 11.80
N ALA A 177 -15.42 -12.87 11.73
CA ALA A 177 -14.57 -11.70 11.53
C ALA A 177 -14.62 -10.74 12.70
N THR A 178 -13.47 -10.14 13.02
CA THR A 178 -13.34 -9.11 14.06
C THR A 178 -12.55 -7.92 13.52
N LEU A 179 -13.09 -6.72 13.74
CA LEU A 179 -12.41 -5.45 13.52
C LEU A 179 -11.75 -4.98 14.81
N TRP A 180 -10.47 -4.69 14.74
CA TRP A 180 -9.65 -4.14 15.80
C TRP A 180 -9.18 -2.73 15.44
N ALA A 181 -9.08 -1.84 16.42
CA ALA A 181 -8.27 -0.65 16.35
C ALA A 181 -6.93 -0.95 17.05
N LEU A 182 -5.82 -0.79 16.33
CA LEU A 182 -4.49 -1.09 16.88
C LEU A 182 -3.97 0.06 17.74
N ASN A 183 -3.17 -0.28 18.75
CA ASN A 183 -2.43 0.66 19.59
C ASN A 183 -1.10 1.04 18.94
N ASP A 184 -1.17 1.71 17.78
CA ASP A 184 0.00 2.00 16.93
C ASP A 184 0.06 3.44 16.41
N TYR A 185 -0.59 4.37 17.11
CA TYR A 185 -0.51 5.80 16.80
C TYR A 185 0.96 6.25 16.70
N PRO A 186 1.38 6.96 15.64
CA PRO A 186 0.55 7.77 14.73
C PRO A 186 -0.07 7.07 13.51
N ARG A 187 0.16 5.77 13.28
CA ARG A 187 -0.33 5.08 12.08
C ARG A 187 -1.85 4.91 12.01
N ALA A 188 -2.53 4.81 13.16
CA ALA A 188 -4.00 4.75 13.28
C ALA A 188 -4.64 3.60 12.47
N THR A 189 -4.19 2.36 12.73
CA THR A 189 -4.62 1.20 11.94
C THR A 189 -5.96 0.62 12.42
N LEU A 190 -6.86 0.36 11.46
CA LEU A 190 -7.98 -0.56 11.62
C LEU A 190 -7.61 -1.92 11.01
N LEU A 191 -7.79 -3.01 11.75
CA LEU A 191 -7.42 -4.35 11.31
C LEU A 191 -8.62 -5.29 11.34
N ILE A 192 -8.96 -5.87 10.19
CA ILE A 192 -9.93 -6.95 10.09
C ILE A 192 -9.16 -8.27 10.09
N GLU A 193 -9.55 -9.16 11.00
CA GLU A 193 -9.19 -10.57 10.97
C GLU A 193 -10.46 -11.36 10.65
N ALA A 194 -10.49 -12.08 9.54
CA ALA A 194 -11.69 -12.76 9.07
C ALA A 194 -11.42 -14.21 8.64
N GLY A 195 -12.28 -15.14 9.06
CA GLY A 195 -12.24 -16.54 8.64
C GLY A 195 -12.88 -16.82 7.27
N SER A 196 -13.68 -15.89 6.76
CA SER A 196 -14.39 -16.01 5.48
C SER A 196 -14.32 -14.70 4.67
N LYS A 197 -14.42 -14.83 3.35
CA LYS A 197 -14.35 -13.71 2.42
C LYS A 197 -15.56 -12.79 2.60
N GLU A 198 -16.72 -13.37 2.84
CA GLU A 198 -17.99 -12.66 2.98
C GLU A 198 -17.98 -11.71 4.18
N THR A 199 -17.47 -12.15 5.34
CA THR A 199 -17.41 -11.32 6.54
C THR A 199 -16.27 -10.30 6.49
N ALA A 200 -15.17 -10.61 5.79
CA ALA A 200 -14.14 -9.64 5.46
C ALA A 200 -14.70 -8.48 4.63
N ILE A 201 -15.44 -8.78 3.56
CA ILE A 201 -16.10 -7.78 2.70
C ILE A 201 -17.12 -6.96 3.50
N MET A 202 -17.92 -7.61 4.34
CA MET A 202 -18.92 -6.93 5.16
C MET A 202 -18.26 -5.89 6.08
N LEU A 203 -17.25 -6.29 6.86
CA LEU A 203 -16.56 -5.36 7.76
C LEU A 203 -15.79 -4.27 7.00
N PHE A 204 -15.17 -4.60 5.86
CA PHE A 204 -14.54 -3.59 5.01
C PHE A 204 -15.55 -2.54 4.55
N ASN A 205 -16.72 -2.97 4.08
CA ASN A 205 -17.78 -2.06 3.65
C ASN A 205 -18.30 -1.20 4.80
N THR A 206 -18.46 -1.76 6.01
CA THR A 206 -18.81 -0.99 7.21
C THR A 206 -17.77 0.09 7.51
N VAL A 207 -16.47 -0.25 7.46
CA VAL A 207 -15.40 0.73 7.63
C VAL A 207 -15.46 1.80 6.54
N TYR A 208 -15.59 1.39 5.27
CA TYR A 208 -15.66 2.27 4.11
C TYR A 208 -16.77 3.31 4.25
N GLN A 209 -17.98 2.89 4.61
CA GLN A 209 -19.15 3.78 4.74
C GLN A 209 -19.05 4.70 5.96
N ALA A 210 -18.30 4.32 6.99
CA ALA A 210 -18.11 5.15 8.18
C ALA A 210 -17.02 6.22 8.02
N MET A 211 -16.08 6.03 7.09
CA MET A 211 -14.99 6.97 6.84
C MET A 211 -15.54 8.33 6.36
N PRO A 212 -14.89 9.44 6.76
CA PRO A 212 -15.25 10.75 6.22
C PRO A 212 -14.97 10.76 4.71
N SER A 213 -15.93 11.24 3.93
CA SER A 213 -15.73 11.60 2.53
C SER A 213 -15.73 13.12 2.43
N THR A 214 -14.72 13.70 1.79
CA THR A 214 -14.75 15.13 1.49
C THR A 214 -15.33 15.40 0.10
N SER A 215 -15.94 16.57 -0.07
CA SER A 215 -16.52 16.96 -1.36
C SER A 215 -15.43 17.03 -2.43
N GLY A 216 -15.60 16.28 -3.52
CA GLY A 216 -14.64 16.21 -4.63
C GLY A 216 -13.67 15.02 -4.58
N GLU A 217 -13.75 14.16 -3.56
CA GLU A 217 -13.04 12.88 -3.53
C GLU A 217 -13.80 11.78 -4.28
N ASP A 218 -13.06 10.96 -5.03
CA ASP A 218 -13.60 9.78 -5.73
C ASP A 218 -13.95 8.61 -4.79
N GLU A 219 -13.23 8.50 -3.67
CA GLU A 219 -13.41 7.54 -2.59
C GLU A 219 -12.81 8.08 -1.28
N PRO A 220 -13.22 7.59 -0.09
CA PRO A 220 -12.56 7.93 1.17
C PRO A 220 -11.06 7.63 1.11
N MET A 221 -10.25 8.57 1.57
CA MET A 221 -8.80 8.44 1.53
C MET A 221 -8.31 7.29 2.42
N MET A 222 -7.72 6.26 1.82
CA MET A 222 -7.19 5.10 2.54
C MET A 222 -6.02 4.41 1.82
N ASN A 223 -5.27 3.65 2.62
CA ASN A 223 -4.38 2.59 2.16
C ASN A 223 -4.87 1.25 2.71
N VAL A 224 -4.69 0.17 1.94
CA VAL A 224 -5.09 -1.17 2.36
C VAL A 224 -3.96 -2.16 2.13
N LEU A 225 -3.71 -3.02 3.11
CA LEU A 225 -2.89 -4.23 3.02
C LEU A 225 -3.77 -5.45 3.27
N VAL A 226 -3.58 -6.51 2.50
CA VAL A 226 -4.25 -7.80 2.69
C VAL A 226 -3.24 -8.92 2.57
N TRP A 227 -3.27 -9.88 3.49
CA TRP A 227 -2.58 -11.15 3.32
C TRP A 227 -3.31 -12.29 4.02
N LYS A 228 -2.99 -13.52 3.62
CA LYS A 228 -3.45 -14.73 4.32
C LYS A 228 -2.50 -15.07 5.47
N GLU A 229 -3.05 -15.29 6.65
CA GLU A 229 -2.32 -15.95 7.74
C GLU A 229 -3.09 -17.21 8.14
N GLN A 230 -2.50 -18.37 7.87
CA GLN A 230 -3.20 -19.66 7.94
C GLN A 230 -4.50 -19.61 7.12
N LYS A 231 -5.66 -19.78 7.78
CA LYS A 231 -6.98 -19.74 7.15
C LYS A 231 -7.60 -18.33 7.13
N ASN A 232 -7.04 -17.37 7.85
CA ASN A 232 -7.65 -16.06 8.01
C ASN A 232 -7.12 -15.05 6.98
N TRP A 233 -7.97 -14.14 6.55
CA TRP A 233 -7.54 -12.88 5.93
C TRP A 233 -7.20 -11.89 7.03
N ILE A 234 -6.03 -11.28 6.93
CA ILE A 234 -5.63 -10.13 7.72
C ILE A 234 -5.67 -8.92 6.79
N VAL A 235 -6.50 -7.94 7.12
CA VAL A 235 -6.72 -6.73 6.33
C VAL A 235 -6.38 -5.53 7.21
N CYS A 236 -5.32 -4.80 6.87
CA CYS A 236 -5.04 -3.52 7.50
C CYS A 236 -5.59 -2.40 6.63
N ILE A 237 -6.42 -1.55 7.22
CA ILE A 237 -6.94 -0.34 6.62
C ILE A 237 -6.30 0.83 7.36
N PHE A 238 -5.69 1.74 6.63
CA PHE A 238 -5.11 2.97 7.15
C PHE A 238 -5.95 4.15 6.64
N PRO A 239 -6.90 4.66 7.43
CA PRO A 239 -7.63 5.87 7.09
C PRO A 239 -6.67 7.07 7.02
N ARG A 240 -6.73 7.81 5.92
CA ARG A 240 -5.81 8.92 5.63
C ARG A 240 -6.52 10.27 5.81
N ASN A 241 -5.75 11.28 6.19
CA ASN A 241 -6.18 12.66 6.38
C ASN A 241 -5.61 13.61 5.30
N LYS A 242 -4.45 13.26 4.73
CA LYS A 242 -3.73 14.10 3.79
C LYS A 242 -2.93 13.24 2.81
N HIS A 243 -2.87 13.67 1.56
CA HIS A 243 -2.14 12.96 0.51
C HIS A 243 -0.64 12.93 0.78
N ARG A 244 -0.04 14.11 0.95
CA ARG A 244 1.41 14.29 1.15
C ARG A 244 1.69 15.08 2.43
N PRO A 245 2.70 14.71 3.23
CA PRO A 245 3.14 15.49 4.38
C PRO A 245 3.75 16.83 3.92
N SER A 246 3.81 17.81 4.82
CA SER A 246 4.37 19.14 4.54
C SER A 246 5.83 19.08 4.07
N CYS A 247 6.61 18.13 4.60
CA CYS A 247 8.01 17.94 4.24
C CYS A 247 8.24 17.57 2.76
N TYR A 248 7.23 17.02 2.05
CA TYR A 248 7.38 16.64 0.65
C TYR A 248 7.62 17.84 -0.27
N THR A 249 6.88 18.94 -0.03
CA THR A 249 6.95 20.17 -0.83
C THR A 249 7.76 21.27 -0.16
N ALA A 250 8.31 21.02 1.04
CA ALA A 250 9.13 22.00 1.73
C ALA A 250 10.40 22.33 0.93
N GLU A 251 10.97 23.51 1.15
CA GLU A 251 12.18 23.98 0.49
C GLU A 251 13.42 23.80 1.37
N GLY A 252 14.59 23.62 0.74
CA GLY A 252 15.87 23.52 1.44
C GLY A 252 15.98 22.29 2.34
N ASP A 253 16.59 22.46 3.52
CA ASP A 253 16.96 21.36 4.41
C ASP A 253 15.77 20.70 5.11
N THR A 254 14.60 21.34 5.13
CA THR A 254 13.38 20.75 5.70
C THR A 254 12.69 19.79 4.74
N ASN A 255 13.06 19.79 3.45
CA ASN A 255 12.50 18.91 2.43
C ASN A 255 12.87 17.44 2.68
N ILE A 256 11.88 16.56 2.81
CA ILE A 256 12.05 15.11 2.77
C ILE A 256 11.14 14.57 1.66
N LEU A 257 11.71 13.97 0.60
CA LEU A 257 10.95 13.48 -0.55
C LEU A 257 10.26 12.14 -0.24
N ILE A 258 9.26 12.19 0.64
CA ILE A 258 8.44 11.05 1.08
C ILE A 258 6.96 11.40 0.94
N SER A 259 6.24 10.55 0.19
CA SER A 259 4.79 10.62 0.02
C SER A 259 4.22 9.26 0.46
N PRO A 260 3.84 9.09 1.74
CA PRO A 260 3.51 7.78 2.28
C PRO A 260 2.37 7.08 1.54
N ALA A 261 2.55 5.80 1.29
CA ALA A 261 1.60 4.87 0.69
C ALA A 261 1.47 3.60 1.57
N SER A 262 0.85 2.53 1.06
CA SER A 262 0.58 1.32 1.86
C SER A 262 1.83 0.64 2.42
N VAL A 263 2.97 0.73 1.72
CA VAL A 263 4.24 0.16 2.19
C VAL A 263 4.80 0.95 3.38
N ASP A 264 4.75 2.28 3.30
CA ASP A 264 5.19 3.16 4.39
C ASP A 264 4.30 2.95 5.62
N MET A 265 2.97 2.83 5.42
CA MET A 265 2.05 2.45 6.50
C MET A 265 2.38 1.04 7.04
N GLY A 266 2.75 0.11 6.17
CA GLY A 266 3.22 -1.22 6.57
C GLY A 266 4.51 -1.24 7.40
N GLY A 267 5.21 -0.11 7.50
CA GLY A 267 6.40 0.07 8.33
C GLY A 267 7.70 0.21 7.54
N VAL A 268 7.66 0.39 6.21
CA VAL A 268 8.88 0.55 5.40
C VAL A 268 8.84 1.84 4.58
N PHE A 269 9.62 2.83 5.01
CA PHE A 269 9.77 4.11 4.32
C PHE A 269 10.84 4.03 3.24
N ILE A 270 10.51 4.44 2.02
CA ILE A 270 11.42 4.41 0.88
C ILE A 270 11.94 5.82 0.60
N THR A 271 13.24 6.02 0.79
CA THR A 271 13.94 7.29 0.52
C THR A 271 14.75 7.18 -0.77
N PRO A 272 14.44 7.97 -1.82
CA PRO A 272 15.20 7.93 -3.07
C PRO A 272 16.46 8.82 -3.03
N GLN A 273 16.57 9.72 -2.05
CA GLN A 273 17.69 10.65 -1.91
C GLN A 273 18.50 10.30 -0.67
N GLU A 274 19.82 10.27 -0.82
CA GLU A 274 20.74 9.97 0.28
C GLU A 274 20.62 10.97 1.42
N LYS A 275 20.46 12.27 1.11
CA LYS A 275 20.26 13.32 2.13
C LYS A 275 19.08 13.02 3.05
N ASP A 276 18.00 12.46 2.50
CA ASP A 276 16.77 12.17 3.23
C ASP A 276 16.94 10.91 4.07
N PHE A 277 17.60 9.88 3.53
CA PHE A 277 17.96 8.68 4.27
C PHE A 277 18.82 8.99 5.50
N GLU A 278 19.86 9.80 5.34
CA GLU A 278 20.79 10.10 6.43
C GLU A 278 20.08 10.90 7.53
N LYS A 279 19.34 11.95 7.16
CA LYS A 279 18.77 12.88 8.15
C LYS A 279 17.48 12.40 8.82
N ILE A 280 16.66 11.56 8.17
CA ILE A 280 15.35 11.19 8.72
C ILE A 280 15.49 10.49 10.08
N THR A 281 14.70 10.95 11.04
CA THR A 281 14.66 10.45 12.42
C THR A 281 13.33 9.79 12.75
N ALA A 282 13.23 9.19 13.94
CA ALA A 282 11.97 8.67 14.46
C ALA A 282 10.90 9.77 14.62
N ASN A 283 11.31 10.99 15.00
CA ASN A 283 10.39 12.12 15.16
C ASN A 283 9.83 12.57 13.81
N ASP A 284 10.68 12.64 12.77
CA ASP A 284 10.22 12.98 11.42
C ASP A 284 9.17 11.98 10.90
N ILE A 285 9.40 10.67 11.13
CA ILE A 285 8.42 9.63 10.77
C ILE A 285 7.13 9.82 11.57
N ALA A 286 7.23 10.12 12.87
CA ALA A 286 6.06 10.35 13.71
C ALA A 286 5.23 11.55 13.21
N ASP A 287 5.90 12.64 12.84
CA ASP A 287 5.27 13.86 12.33
C ASP A 287 4.63 13.62 10.94
N ILE A 288 5.34 12.95 10.03
CA ILE A 288 4.83 12.56 8.71
C ILE A 288 3.56 11.73 8.85
N LEU A 289 3.58 10.70 9.71
CA LEU A 289 2.40 9.86 9.97
C LEU A 289 1.28 10.66 10.64
N GLY A 290 1.60 11.52 11.60
CA GLY A 290 0.63 12.37 12.30
C GLY A 290 -0.06 13.39 11.39
N GLU A 291 0.59 13.81 10.31
CA GLU A 291 -0.02 14.65 9.27
C GLU A 291 -0.94 13.86 8.33
N VAL A 292 -0.50 12.67 7.90
CA VAL A 292 -1.14 11.94 6.81
C VAL A 292 -2.18 10.91 7.24
N CYS A 293 -2.13 10.42 8.47
CA CYS A 293 -3.12 9.54 9.07
C CYS A 293 -4.17 10.33 9.86
N LEU A 294 -5.29 9.70 10.21
CA LEU A 294 -6.28 10.33 11.07
C LEU A 294 -5.70 10.66 12.45
N ARG A 295 -5.93 11.90 12.90
CA ARG A 295 -5.61 12.33 14.26
C ARG A 295 -6.46 11.57 15.29
N PRO A 296 -6.00 11.44 16.56
CA PRO A 296 -6.67 10.60 17.56
C PRO A 296 -8.17 10.89 17.74
N ALA A 297 -8.57 12.17 17.75
CA ALA A 297 -9.97 12.56 17.89
C ALA A 297 -10.82 12.11 16.68
N ALA A 298 -10.34 12.32 15.46
CA ALA A 298 -11.04 11.89 14.24
C ALA A 298 -11.09 10.36 14.12
N PHE A 299 -10.01 9.68 14.50
CA PHE A 299 -9.96 8.22 14.53
C PHE A 299 -10.96 7.64 15.55
N ARG A 300 -11.09 8.26 16.73
CA ARG A 300 -12.11 7.88 17.72
C ARG A 300 -13.52 8.05 17.18
N ILE A 301 -13.81 9.18 16.52
CA ILE A 301 -15.12 9.42 15.90
C ILE A 301 -15.42 8.35 14.84
N LEU A 302 -14.44 7.97 14.02
CA LEU A 302 -14.59 6.90 13.04
C LEU A 302 -14.94 5.57 13.72
N ILE A 303 -14.21 5.18 14.77
CA ILE A 303 -14.48 3.96 15.55
C ILE A 303 -15.92 3.96 16.09
N GLU A 304 -16.39 5.08 16.66
CA GLU A 304 -17.76 5.17 17.18
C GLU A 304 -18.83 5.11 16.09
N ARG A 305 -18.58 5.70 14.90
CA ARG A 305 -19.48 5.56 13.75
C ARG A 305 -19.58 4.11 13.29
N ILE A 306 -18.46 3.39 13.21
CA ILE A 306 -18.44 1.97 12.81
C ILE A 306 -19.29 1.13 13.76
N LYS A 307 -19.18 1.34 15.07
CA LYS A 307 -19.97 0.63 16.09
C LYS A 307 -21.48 0.83 15.96
N GLN A 308 -21.92 1.93 15.33
CA GLN A 308 -23.33 2.25 15.15
C GLN A 308 -23.94 1.64 13.87
N GLN A 309 -23.14 1.00 13.01
CA GLN A 309 -23.59 0.50 11.70
C GLN A 309 -24.03 -0.97 11.67
N LEU A 310 -23.96 -1.69 12.79
CA LEU A 310 -24.33 -3.10 12.90
C LEU A 310 -25.18 -3.37 14.14
#